data_AF-A0AAE8NKU6-F1
#
_entry.id   AF-A0AAE8NKU6-F1
#
_cell.length_a   1.000
_cell.length_b   1.000
_cell.length_c   1.000
_cell.angle_alpha   90.00
_cell.angle_beta   90.00
_cell.angle_gamma   90.00
#
_symmetry.space_group_name_H-M   'P 1'
#
loop_
_entity.id
_entity.type
_entity.pdbx_description
1 polymer ?
#
loop_
_entity_poly.entity_id
_entity_poly.type
_entity_poly.pdbx_seq_one_letter_code
_entity_poly.pdbx_strand_id
1 'polypeptide(L)' 'MLSQKPWIVPLFGTRKLERFEENIGALSVTLDQDDLDVIRQANICVKGARYPEAMLRFSGQ' A
#
# COMPACT_ATOMS: atom_id res chain seq x y z
N MET A 1 3.91 -3.73 -2.27
CA MET A 1 3.96 -3.90 -3.73
C MET A 1 2.84 -4.79 -4.18
N LEU A 2 2.04 -4.25 -5.09
CA LEU A 2 0.78 -4.84 -5.53
C LEU A 2 1.13 -6.12 -6.28
N SER A 3 0.52 -7.24 -5.88
CA SER A 3 0.69 -8.54 -6.55
C SER A 3 2.03 -9.28 -6.34
N GLN A 4 2.78 -9.05 -5.26
CA GLN A 4 3.97 -9.89 -4.97
C GLN A 4 3.65 -11.39 -4.80
N LYS A 5 2.40 -11.71 -4.47
CA LYS A 5 1.87 -13.06 -4.51
C LYS A 5 0.56 -13.07 -5.29
N PRO A 6 0.22 -14.15 -6.02
CA PRO A 6 -0.96 -14.20 -6.90
C PRO A 6 -2.29 -13.87 -6.22
N TRP A 7 -2.37 -14.05 -4.89
CA TRP A 7 -3.57 -13.80 -4.10
C TRP A 7 -3.61 -12.43 -3.42
N ILE A 8 -2.61 -11.57 -3.61
CA ILE A 8 -2.59 -10.21 -3.05
C ILE A 8 -3.28 -9.28 -4.04
N VAL A 9 -4.57 -9.02 -3.79
CA VAL A 9 -5.35 -8.03 -4.53
C VAL A 9 -5.42 -6.75 -3.70
N PRO A 10 -4.93 -5.61 -4.21
CA PRO A 10 -5.02 -4.36 -3.49
C PRO A 10 -6.42 -3.75 -3.53
N LEU A 11 -6.82 -3.18 -2.40
CA LEU A 11 -8.05 -2.42 -2.27
C LEU A 11 -7.68 -0.95 -2.06
N PHE A 12 -7.83 -0.15 -3.11
CA PHE A 12 -7.57 1.29 -3.05
C PHE A 12 -8.86 2.04 -2.73
N GLY A 13 -8.82 2.92 -1.74
CA GLY A 13 -9.90 3.85 -1.44
C GLY A 13 -9.50 5.26 -1.81
N THR A 14 -10.30 5.95 -2.62
CA THR A 14 -10.14 7.37 -2.91
C THR A 14 -11.49 8.03 -3.15
N ARG A 15 -11.56 9.34 -2.88
CA ARG A 15 -12.72 10.19 -3.20
C ARG A 15 -12.46 11.12 -4.38
N LYS A 16 -11.23 11.18 -4.90
CA LYS A 16 -10.82 12.06 -5.99
C LYS A 16 -10.62 11.25 -7.26
N LEU A 17 -11.20 11.72 -8.37
CA LEU A 17 -11.11 11.06 -9.67
C LEU A 17 -9.66 10.97 -10.16
N GLU A 18 -8.89 12.04 -10.05
CA GLU A 18 -7.46 12.06 -10.44
C GLU A 18 -6.64 10.96 -9.75
N ARG A 19 -6.94 10.68 -8.47
CA ARG A 19 -6.27 9.63 -7.70
C ARG A 19 -6.74 8.24 -8.09
N PHE A 20 -7.98 8.12 -8.56
CA PHE A 20 -8.48 6.87 -9.11
C PHE A 20 -7.71 6.54 -10.40
N GLU A 21 -7.61 7.51 -11.32
CA GLU A 21 -6.86 7.34 -12.57
C GLU A 21 -5.38 7.00 -12.31
N GLU A 22 -4.73 7.68 -11.36
CA GLU A 22 -3.35 7.37 -10.95
C GLU A 22 -3.20 5.93 -10.43
N ASN A 23 -4.11 5.49 -9.55
CA ASN A 23 -4.07 4.13 -8.98
C ASN A 23 -4.27 3.06 -10.05
N ILE A 24 -5.15 3.30 -11.03
CA ILE A 24 -5.32 2.38 -12.17
C ILE A 24 -4.08 2.39 -13.05
N GLY A 25 -3.45 3.54 -13.26
CA GLY A 25 -2.19 3.67 -14.00
C GLY A 25 -1.03 2.85 -13.43
N ALA A 26 -1.08 2.48 -12.15
CA ALA A 26 -0.09 1.58 -11.54
C ALA A 26 -0.01 0.20 -12.23
N LEU A 27 -1.06 -0.23 -12.94
CA LEU A 27 -1.04 -1.47 -13.73
C LEU A 27 -0.06 -1.42 -14.92
N SER A 28 0.31 -0.22 -15.37
CA SER A 28 1.28 -0.03 -16.45
C SER A 28 2.72 0.11 -15.95
N VAL A 29 2.94 0.14 -14.64
CA VAL A 29 4.27 0.24 -14.04
C VAL A 29 4.84 -1.16 -13.86
N THR A 30 6.02 -1.39 -14.44
CA THR A 30 6.83 -2.59 -14.21
C THR A 30 8.04 -2.19 -13.37
N LEU A 31 8.29 -2.95 -12.30
CA LEU A 31 9.47 -2.78 -11.45
C LEU A 31 10.38 -3.99 -11.66
N ASP A 32 11.66 -3.74 -11.91
CA ASP A 32 12.64 -4.80 -12.03
C ASP A 32 13.22 -5.21 -10.66
N GLN A 33 14.16 -6.15 -10.65
CA GLN A 33 14.72 -6.64 -9.40
C GLN A 33 15.55 -5.59 -8.65
N ASP A 34 16.20 -4.66 -9.36
CA ASP A 34 17.01 -3.61 -8.76
C ASP A 34 16.09 -2.57 -8.09
N ASP A 35 15.01 -2.18 -8.75
CA ASP A 35 13.96 -1.34 -8.19
C ASP A 35 13.39 -1.92 -6.88
N LEU A 36 13.10 -3.23 -6.92
CA LEU A 36 12.59 -3.99 -5.77
C LEU A 36 13.53 -3.94 -4.58
N ASP A 37 14.83 -4.09 -4.83
CA ASP A 37 15.83 -4.16 -3.78
C ASP A 37 16.06 -2.78 -3.16
N VAL A 38 16.04 -1.72 -3.97
CA VAL A 38 16.06 -0.32 -3.49
C VAL A 38 14.87 -0.04 -2.57
N ILE A 39 13.65 -0.43 -2.98
CA ILE A 39 12.44 -0.23 -2.17
C ILE A 39 12.53 -0.95 -0.82
N ARG A 40 13.05 -2.19 -0.81
CA ARG A 40 13.19 -2.98 0.43
C ARG A 40 14.22 -2.37 1.39
N GLN A 41 15.28 -1.76 0.86
CA GLN A 41 16.33 -1.13 1.67
C GLN A 41 15.87 0.14 2.39
N ALA A 42 14.79 0.79 1.93
CA ALA A 42 14.29 2.03 2.51
C ALA A 42 13.86 1.93 3.99
N ASN A 43 13.70 0.70 4.52
CA ASN A 43 13.48 0.37 5.94
C ASN A 43 12.62 1.39 6.71
N ILE A 44 11.39 1.60 6.23
CA ILE A 44 10.49 2.62 6.76
C ILE A 44 9.99 2.19 8.15
N CYS A 45 10.47 2.87 9.19
CA CYS A 45 9.96 2.69 10.55
C CYS A 45 8.60 3.38 10.70
N VAL A 46 7.53 2.59 10.69
CA VAL A 46 6.17 3.10 10.96
C VAL A 46 6.08 3.45 12.45
N LYS A 47 5.87 4.73 12.75
CA LYS A 47 5.69 5.23 14.12
C LYS A 47 4.22 5.45 14.42
N GLY A 48 3.79 5.07 15.62
CA GLY A 48 2.42 5.24 16.09
C GLY A 48 1.49 4.11 15.65
N ALA A 49 0.33 4.04 16.29
CA ALA A 49 -0.69 3.04 15.99
C ALA A 49 -1.52 3.44 14.77
N ARG A 50 -1.99 2.44 14.00
CA ARG A 50 -2.87 2.66 12.84
C ARG A 50 -4.19 3.34 13.22
N TYR A 51 -4.68 3.08 14.43
CA TYR A 51 -5.86 3.72 14.99
C TYR A 51 -5.54 4.30 16.37
N PRO A 52 -6.21 5.38 16.80
CA PRO A 52 -6.21 5.80 18.20
C PRO A 52 -6.71 4.67 19.12
N GLU A 53 -6.24 4.62 20.37
CA GLU A 53 -6.61 3.56 21.33
C GLU A 53 -8.12 3.33 21.49
N ALA A 54 -8.90 4.42 21.46
CA ALA A 54 -10.35 4.35 21.56
C ALA A 54 -11.00 3.63 20.36
N MET A 55 -10.42 3.72 19.17
CA MET A 55 -10.91 3.04 17.95
C MET A 55 -10.41 1.60 17.83
N LEU A 56 -9.24 1.28 18.41
CA LEU A 56 -8.70 -0.09 18.42
C LEU A 56 -9.68 -1.10 19.02
N ARG A 57 -10.43 -0.70 20.06
CA ARG A 57 -11.45 -1.54 20.72
C ARG A 57 -12.54 -2.06 19.76
N PHE A 58 -12.75 -1.39 18.63
CA PHE A 58 -13.77 -1.73 17.65
C PHE A 58 -13.18 -2.35 16.38
N SER A 59 -11.85 -2.42 16.23
CA SER A 59 -11.19 -2.92 15.01
C SER A 59 -11.00 -4.44 14.99
N GLY A 60 -11.49 -5.17 16.00
CA GLY A 60 -11.30 -6.63 16.10
C GLY A 60 -9.85 -7.06 16.27
N GLN A 61 -8.98 -6.13 16.67
CA GLN A 61 -7.58 -6.33 17.03
C GLN A 61 -7.41 -6.23 18.54
#